data_AF-A0A2M7KRA4-F1
#
_entry.id   AF-A0A2M7KRA4-F1
#
_cell.length_a   1.000
_cell.length_b   1.000
_cell.length_c   1.000
_cell.angle_alpha   90.00
_cell.angle_beta   90.00
_cell.angle_gamma   90.00
#
_symmetry.space_group_name_H-M   'P 1'
#
loop_
_entity.id
_entity.type
_entity.pdbx_description
1 polymer ?
#
loop_
_entity_poly.entity_id
_entity_poly.type
_entity_poly.pdbx_seq_one_letter_code
_entity_poly.pdbx_strand_id
1 'polypeptide(L)'
;MRQARSVPSEVICATAGTWVCVLALVCQTGPSTAESRSGAVERTCGPRALRALAELLDVSVPPQDWMAATGKLGQHEVSLADLVEVGREIGLHLTGWRLTVDELLQRNAPAVVHHSYGHFSTYLDCINDSVRLLDGGGDLQVVSRDEFRETFSGYCLLPTPDRHPSHACALLFDEVDYDAGTLEEPTAAH
;
A
#
# COMPACT_ATOMS: atom_id res chain seq x y z
N MET A 1 -11.63 -56.72 10.78
CA MET A 1 -12.50 -56.98 9.61
C MET A 1 -13.71 -56.06 9.72
N ARG A 2 -14.10 -55.43 8.60
CA ARG A 2 -15.30 -54.58 8.37
C ARG A 2 -15.22 -53.09 8.74
N GLN A 3 -15.17 -52.31 7.66
CA GLN A 3 -15.60 -50.92 7.52
C GLN A 3 -17.05 -50.74 7.99
N ALA A 4 -17.36 -49.52 8.44
CA ALA A 4 -18.68 -48.94 8.27
C ALA A 4 -18.50 -47.47 7.86
N ARG A 5 -18.98 -47.15 6.66
CA ARG A 5 -19.12 -45.81 6.10
C ARG A 5 -20.25 -45.09 6.84
N SER A 6 -20.11 -43.79 7.06
CA SER A 6 -21.23 -42.90 7.38
C SER A 6 -21.36 -41.82 6.31
N VAL A 7 -22.58 -41.67 5.80
CA VAL A 7 -23.14 -40.63 4.94
C VAL A 7 -24.59 -40.45 5.42
N PRO A 8 -25.31 -39.35 5.17
CA PRO A 8 -25.02 -37.90 5.24
C PRO A 8 -25.99 -37.19 6.20
N SER A 9 -25.85 -35.87 6.37
CA SER A 9 -27.00 -34.98 6.59
C SER A 9 -26.71 -33.61 5.98
N GLU A 10 -27.35 -33.32 4.85
CA GLU A 10 -27.55 -31.95 4.37
C GLU A 10 -28.42 -31.18 5.37
N VAL A 11 -28.05 -29.93 5.64
CA VAL A 11 -29.00 -28.92 6.11
C VAL A 11 -28.84 -27.70 5.21
N ILE A 12 -29.81 -27.56 4.31
CA ILE A 12 -30.14 -26.33 3.60
C ILE A 12 -30.83 -25.43 4.62
N CYS A 13 -30.34 -24.20 4.78
CA CYS A 13 -31.16 -23.11 5.31
C CYS A 13 -30.83 -21.83 4.54
N ALA A 14 -31.75 -21.48 3.64
CA ALA A 14 -31.81 -20.19 2.99
C ALA A 14 -32.48 -19.19 3.94
N THR A 15 -31.86 -18.04 4.16
CA THR A 15 -32.57 -16.83 4.58
C THR A 15 -32.09 -15.65 3.76
N ALA A 16 -33.03 -15.13 2.97
CA ALA A 16 -32.94 -13.92 2.20
C ALA A 16 -32.65 -12.70 3.08
N GLY A 17 -31.75 -11.85 2.63
CA GLY A 17 -31.41 -10.58 3.26
C GLY A 17 -30.74 -9.68 2.23
N THR A 18 -31.55 -9.12 1.34
CA THR A 18 -31.15 -8.16 0.31
C THR A 18 -30.61 -6.89 0.98
N TRP A 19 -29.30 -6.71 1.02
CA TRP A 19 -28.66 -5.43 1.30
C TRP A 19 -28.05 -4.91 0.00
N VAL A 20 -28.81 -4.07 -0.71
CA VAL A 20 -28.28 -3.25 -1.80
C VAL A 20 -27.64 -2.03 -1.15
N CYS A 21 -26.32 -2.06 -0.95
CA CYS A 21 -25.54 -0.85 -0.70
C CYS A 21 -25.25 -0.19 -2.03
N VAL A 22 -26.09 0.78 -2.43
CA VAL A 22 -25.78 1.72 -3.50
C VAL A 22 -24.73 2.69 -2.97
N LEU A 23 -23.44 2.39 -3.17
CA LEU A 23 -22.41 3.43 -3.12
C LEU A 23 -22.36 4.10 -4.48
N ALA A 24 -23.02 5.25 -4.60
CA ALA A 24 -22.83 6.16 -5.72
C ALA A 24 -21.43 6.77 -5.63
N LEU A 25 -20.47 6.23 -6.39
CA LEU A 25 -19.18 6.85 -6.62
C LEU A 25 -19.38 7.97 -7.64
N VAL A 26 -19.44 9.21 -7.18
CA VAL A 26 -19.44 10.38 -8.05
C VAL A 26 -18.01 10.58 -8.57
N CYS A 27 -17.74 10.08 -9.77
CA CYS A 27 -16.54 10.43 -10.53
C CYS A 27 -16.64 11.90 -11.00
N GLN A 28 -16.08 12.82 -10.22
CA GLN A 28 -15.85 14.19 -10.68
C GLN A 28 -14.58 14.21 -11.55
N THR A 29 -14.74 14.07 -12.87
CA THR A 29 -13.69 14.41 -13.83
C THR A 29 -13.69 15.93 -14.05
N GLY A 30 -13.14 16.66 -13.08
CA GLY A 30 -12.74 18.04 -13.28
C GLY A 30 -11.35 18.10 -13.94
N PRO A 31 -11.09 19.05 -14.86
CA PRO A 31 -9.74 19.24 -15.39
C PRO A 31 -8.79 19.60 -14.24
N SER A 32 -7.84 18.71 -13.99
CA SER A 32 -6.78 18.87 -12.98
C SER A 32 -5.87 20.03 -13.40
N THR A 33 -6.04 21.18 -12.77
CA THR A 33 -5.05 22.26 -12.78
C THR A 33 -3.88 21.81 -11.89
N ALA A 34 -2.91 21.17 -12.53
CA ALA A 34 -1.77 20.48 -11.93
C ALA A 34 -0.65 21.39 -11.36
N GLU A 35 -0.83 22.70 -11.25
CA GLU A 35 0.26 23.60 -10.86
C GLU A 35 -0.14 24.48 -9.67
N SER A 36 -0.01 23.95 -8.44
CA SER A 36 0.30 24.71 -7.20
C SER A 36 0.16 23.90 -5.89
N ARG A 37 -0.17 22.60 -5.92
CA ARG A 37 -0.21 21.74 -4.71
C ARG A 37 1.05 20.88 -4.49
N SER A 38 2.03 20.94 -5.39
CA SER A 38 3.19 20.01 -5.46
C SER A 38 4.07 20.02 -4.21
N GLY A 39 4.42 21.19 -3.67
CA GLY A 39 5.48 21.27 -2.66
C GLY A 39 5.14 20.74 -1.26
N ALA A 40 3.87 20.48 -0.92
CA ALA A 40 3.48 19.93 0.39
C ALA A 40 3.32 18.40 0.37
N VAL A 41 2.92 17.85 -0.78
CA VAL A 41 2.76 16.40 -0.97
C VAL A 41 4.14 15.74 -1.06
N GLU A 42 5.09 16.37 -1.76
CA GLU A 42 6.48 15.90 -1.86
C GLU A 42 7.15 15.80 -0.49
N ARG A 43 6.93 16.75 0.43
CA ARG A 43 7.61 16.77 1.74
C ARG A 43 7.05 15.78 2.77
N THR A 44 5.88 15.20 2.51
CA THR A 44 5.22 14.28 3.45
C THR A 44 5.26 12.82 2.98
N CYS A 45 5.82 12.54 1.80
CA CYS A 45 5.86 11.18 1.25
C CYS A 45 6.62 10.19 2.15
N GLY A 46 7.78 10.58 2.70
CA GLY A 46 8.58 9.76 3.63
C GLY A 46 7.80 9.33 4.87
N PRO A 47 7.28 10.28 5.69
CA PRO A 47 6.45 9.95 6.84
C PRO A 47 5.21 9.13 6.49
N ARG A 48 4.54 9.44 5.38
CA ARG A 48 3.35 8.69 4.96
C ARG A 48 3.69 7.25 4.57
N ALA A 49 4.80 7.03 3.87
CA ALA A 49 5.30 5.68 3.57
C ALA A 49 5.68 4.93 4.86
N LEU A 50 6.37 5.57 5.79
CA LEU A 50 6.69 4.98 7.08
C LEU A 50 5.43 4.57 7.87
N ARG A 51 4.38 5.39 7.81
CA ARG A 51 3.10 5.10 8.47
C ARG A 51 2.44 3.87 7.88
N ALA A 52 2.35 3.82 6.55
CA ALA A 52 1.77 2.68 5.86
C ALA A 52 2.55 1.40 6.16
N LEU A 53 3.89 1.46 6.21
CA LEU A 53 4.71 0.33 6.65
C LEU A 53 4.41 -0.09 8.10
N ALA A 54 4.27 0.86 9.04
CA ALA A 54 3.92 0.55 10.42
C ALA A 54 2.55 -0.13 10.53
N GLU A 55 1.55 0.38 9.80
CA GLU A 55 0.20 -0.19 9.74
C GLU A 55 0.21 -1.61 9.15
N LEU A 56 0.95 -1.85 8.07
CA LEU A 56 1.12 -3.18 7.45
C LEU A 56 1.76 -4.23 8.38
N LEU A 57 2.56 -3.77 9.34
CA LEU A 57 3.29 -4.62 10.28
C LEU A 57 2.63 -4.68 11.65
N ASP A 58 1.38 -4.24 11.75
CA ASP A 58 0.57 -4.19 12.98
C ASP A 58 1.26 -3.42 14.13
N VAL A 59 2.08 -2.42 13.78
CA VAL A 59 2.71 -1.52 14.75
C VAL A 59 1.72 -0.40 15.08
N SER A 60 0.94 -0.59 16.15
CA SER A 60 -0.02 0.39 16.64
C SER A 60 0.68 1.59 17.28
N VAL A 61 0.66 2.73 16.60
CA VAL A 61 1.21 4.00 17.09
C VAL A 61 0.06 4.98 17.38
N PRO A 62 -0.07 5.49 18.61
CA PRO A 62 -1.07 6.51 18.92
C PRO A 62 -0.86 7.79 18.08
N PRO A 63 -1.92 8.47 17.65
CA PRO A 63 -1.81 9.67 16.79
C PRO A 63 -0.88 10.75 17.37
N GLN A 64 -0.90 10.95 18.69
CA GLN A 64 -0.05 11.94 19.35
C GLN A 64 1.44 11.59 19.30
N ASP A 65 1.79 10.31 19.40
CA ASP A 65 3.18 9.85 19.37
C ASP A 65 3.71 9.95 17.93
N TRP A 66 2.85 9.62 16.95
CA TRP A 66 3.12 9.84 15.54
C TRP A 66 3.42 11.32 15.25
N MET A 67 2.54 12.23 15.67
CA MET A 67 2.72 13.67 15.48
C MET A 67 4.00 14.19 16.15
N ALA A 68 4.30 13.71 17.36
CA ALA A 68 5.51 14.11 18.09
C ALA A 68 6.79 13.62 17.38
N ALA A 69 6.79 12.40 16.84
CA ALA A 69 7.92 11.84 16.12
C ALA A 69 8.13 12.55 14.77
N THR A 70 7.07 12.70 13.97
CA THR A 70 7.19 13.34 12.65
C THR A 70 7.33 14.85 12.71
N GLY A 71 6.88 15.51 13.79
CA GLY A 71 7.01 16.97 13.95
C GLY A 71 8.47 17.46 14.04
N LYS A 72 9.42 16.54 14.27
CA LYS A 72 10.87 16.81 14.24
C LYS A 72 11.44 16.88 12.83
N LEU A 73 10.75 16.26 11.87
CA LEU A 73 11.06 16.38 10.45
C LEU A 73 10.66 17.80 10.05
N GLY A 74 11.64 18.69 9.99
CA GLY A 74 11.43 20.11 9.73
C GLY A 74 10.91 20.39 8.30
N GLN A 75 11.15 21.60 7.81
CA GLN A 75 10.73 22.00 6.46
C GLN A 75 11.68 21.52 5.35
N HIS A 76 12.68 20.69 5.70
CA HIS A 76 13.70 20.20 4.78
C HIS A 76 13.29 18.86 4.14
N GLU A 77 14.02 18.47 3.10
CA GLU A 77 13.87 17.14 2.51
C GLU A 77 14.14 16.06 3.57
N VAL A 78 13.26 15.05 3.61
CA VAL A 78 13.36 13.95 4.55
C VAL A 78 14.32 12.90 4.00
N SER A 79 15.34 12.55 4.77
CA SER A 79 16.28 11.48 4.41
C SER A 79 15.84 10.10 4.96
N LEU A 80 16.42 9.04 4.41
CA LEU A 80 16.25 7.68 4.95
C LEU A 80 16.73 7.58 6.41
N ALA A 81 17.76 8.33 6.79
CA ALA A 81 18.26 8.35 8.17
C ALA A 81 17.22 8.96 9.12
N ASP A 82 16.58 10.05 8.71
CA ASP A 82 15.51 10.68 9.50
C ASP A 82 14.33 9.71 9.70
N LEU A 83 13.96 8.95 8.66
CA LEU A 83 12.91 7.94 8.75
C LEU A 83 13.29 6.78 9.67
N VAL A 84 14.56 6.38 9.72
CA VAL A 84 15.05 5.38 10.70
C VAL A 84 14.93 5.90 12.13
N GLU A 85 15.27 7.18 12.36
CA GLU A 85 15.13 7.80 13.67
C GLU A 85 13.68 7.87 14.13
N VAL A 86 12.77 8.34 13.26
CA VAL A 86 11.33 8.38 13.52
C VAL A 86 10.79 6.96 13.75
N GLY A 87 11.18 6.00 12.90
CA GLY A 87 10.81 4.59 13.05
C GLY A 87 11.16 4.05 14.45
N ARG A 88 12.39 4.33 14.91
CA ARG A 88 12.83 3.91 16.25
C ARG A 88 11.98 4.51 17.37
N GLU A 89 11.58 5.78 17.25
CA GLU A 89 10.75 6.46 18.26
C GLU A 89 9.35 5.85 18.37
N ILE A 90 8.78 5.37 17.27
CA ILE A 90 7.47 4.73 17.22
C ILE A 90 7.52 3.20 17.42
N GLY A 91 8.69 2.65 17.76
CA GLY A 91 8.87 1.21 18.00
C GLY A 91 9.03 0.34 16.74
N LEU A 92 9.25 0.96 15.58
CA LEU A 92 9.56 0.29 14.31
C LEU A 92 11.06 0.32 14.03
N HIS A 93 11.74 -0.80 14.26
CA HIS A 93 13.17 -0.91 13.97
C HIS A 93 13.40 -1.10 12.47
N LEU A 94 14.07 -0.13 11.85
CA LEU A 94 14.39 -0.15 10.42
C LEU A 94 15.90 -0.20 10.20
N THR A 95 16.33 -0.85 9.13
CA THR A 95 17.71 -0.83 8.64
C THR A 95 17.71 -0.36 7.20
N GLY A 96 18.61 0.58 6.88
CA GLY A 96 18.81 1.05 5.52
C GLY A 96 19.63 0.06 4.69
N TRP A 97 19.20 -0.18 3.46
CA TRP A 97 19.85 -1.06 2.51
C TRP A 97 20.07 -0.38 1.17
N ARG A 98 21.12 -0.80 0.47
CA ARG A 98 21.29 -0.56 -0.96
C ARG A 98 21.13 -1.90 -1.67
N LEU A 99 20.05 -2.04 -2.44
CA LEU A 99 19.68 -3.25 -3.15
C LEU A 99 19.42 -2.94 -4.62
N THR A 100 19.64 -3.93 -5.47
CA THR A 100 19.05 -3.98 -6.81
C THR A 100 17.55 -4.27 -6.72
N VAL A 101 16.82 -4.01 -7.81
CA VAL A 101 15.41 -4.42 -7.90
C VAL A 101 15.26 -5.90 -7.64
N ASP A 102 16.05 -6.75 -8.30
CA ASP A 102 15.91 -8.20 -8.21
C ASP A 102 16.17 -8.70 -6.77
N GLU A 103 17.13 -8.11 -6.04
CA GLU A 103 17.36 -8.44 -4.62
C GLU A 103 16.20 -8.03 -3.72
N LEU A 104 15.60 -6.85 -3.94
CA LEU A 104 14.42 -6.39 -3.19
C LEU A 104 13.22 -7.31 -3.46
N LEU A 105 12.96 -7.64 -4.73
CA LEU A 105 11.85 -8.51 -5.14
C LEU A 105 12.02 -9.94 -4.63
N GLN A 106 13.25 -10.45 -4.57
CA GLN A 106 13.54 -11.77 -4.00
C GLN A 106 13.27 -11.83 -2.50
N ARG A 107 13.51 -10.73 -1.76
CA ARG A 107 13.16 -10.63 -0.33
C ARG A 107 11.64 -10.62 -0.13
N ASN A 108 10.92 -9.98 -1.04
CA ASN A 108 9.46 -9.90 -1.04
C ASN A 108 8.87 -9.51 0.33
N ALA A 109 9.54 -8.60 1.02
CA ALA A 109 9.18 -8.11 2.35
C ALA A 109 8.82 -6.63 2.25
N PRO A 110 7.78 -6.16 2.98
CA PRO A 110 7.40 -4.75 2.94
C PRO A 110 8.55 -3.83 3.33
N ALA A 111 8.69 -2.73 2.61
CA ALA A 111 9.80 -1.80 2.77
C ALA A 111 9.37 -0.36 2.47
N VAL A 112 10.03 0.62 3.08
CA VAL A 112 10.01 1.99 2.52
C VAL A 112 11.05 2.04 1.41
N VAL A 113 10.65 2.39 0.20
CA VAL A 113 11.56 2.53 -0.95
C VAL A 113 11.74 3.99 -1.31
N HIS A 114 12.96 4.34 -1.73
CA HIS A 114 13.27 5.66 -2.25
C HIS A 114 13.34 5.62 -3.78
N HIS A 115 12.72 6.59 -4.44
CA HIS A 115 12.74 6.75 -5.89
C HIS A 115 13.78 7.79 -6.33
N SER A 116 14.30 7.64 -7.54
CA SER A 116 15.38 8.48 -8.11
C SER A 116 15.01 9.96 -8.22
N TYR A 117 13.72 10.29 -8.25
CA TYR A 117 13.19 11.66 -8.28
C TYR A 117 12.90 12.25 -6.89
N GLY A 118 13.44 11.68 -5.81
CA GLY A 118 13.35 12.26 -4.47
C GLY A 118 12.02 11.98 -3.74
N HIS A 119 11.45 10.80 -3.97
CA HIS A 119 10.14 10.42 -3.44
C HIS A 119 10.21 9.11 -2.66
N PHE A 120 9.25 8.90 -1.76
CA PHE A 120 9.15 7.67 -0.96
C PHE A 120 7.78 7.03 -1.12
N SER A 121 7.78 5.71 -1.26
CA SER A 121 6.58 4.88 -1.23
C SER A 121 6.79 3.63 -0.37
N THR A 122 5.71 2.92 -0.08
CA THR A 122 5.79 1.64 0.63
C THR A 122 5.69 0.50 -0.36
N TYR A 123 6.77 -0.24 -0.54
CA TYR A 123 6.76 -1.52 -1.23
C TYR A 123 6.01 -2.55 -0.39
N LEU A 124 5.06 -3.25 -1.01
CA LEU A 124 4.28 -4.32 -0.39
C LEU A 124 4.90 -5.68 -0.69
N ASP A 125 4.92 -6.02 -1.99
CA ASP A 125 5.39 -7.28 -2.54
C ASP A 125 5.50 -7.21 -4.07
N CYS A 126 5.92 -8.31 -4.68
CA CYS A 126 5.83 -8.56 -6.11
C CYS A 126 5.18 -9.91 -6.39
N ILE A 127 4.15 -9.90 -7.23
CA ILE A 127 3.37 -11.09 -7.62
C ILE A 127 3.23 -11.07 -9.14
N ASN A 128 3.55 -12.19 -9.79
CA ASN A 128 3.44 -12.33 -11.26
C ASN A 128 4.06 -11.16 -12.04
N ASP A 129 5.26 -10.73 -11.62
CA ASP A 129 6.01 -9.61 -12.23
C ASP A 129 5.39 -8.21 -12.06
N SER A 130 4.32 -8.12 -11.27
CA SER A 130 3.69 -6.86 -10.87
C SER A 130 4.17 -6.45 -9.49
N VAL A 131 4.71 -5.24 -9.38
CA VAL A 131 5.18 -4.64 -8.12
C VAL A 131 4.05 -3.80 -7.53
N ARG A 132 3.72 -4.02 -6.26
CA ARG A 132 2.66 -3.29 -5.56
C ARG A 132 3.26 -2.30 -4.57
N LEU A 133 2.81 -1.06 -4.66
CA LEU A 133 3.30 0.07 -3.89
C LEU A 133 2.12 0.81 -3.25
N LEU A 134 2.28 1.31 -2.03
CA LEU A 134 1.43 2.38 -1.50
C LEU A 134 2.14 3.70 -1.69
N ASP A 135 1.65 4.48 -2.63
CA ASP A 135 2.09 5.85 -2.86
C ASP A 135 1.38 6.80 -1.88
N GLY A 136 2.10 7.79 -1.37
CA GLY A 136 1.60 8.70 -0.35
C GLY A 136 1.03 7.97 0.88
N GLY A 137 1.46 6.73 1.15
CA GLY A 137 0.94 5.92 2.25
C GLY A 137 -0.56 5.59 2.18
N GLY A 138 -1.18 5.58 0.99
CA GLY A 138 -2.60 5.22 0.87
C GLY A 138 -3.08 4.85 -0.53
N ASP A 139 -2.45 5.36 -1.59
CA ASP A 139 -2.86 5.07 -2.96
C ASP A 139 -2.14 3.82 -3.46
N LEU A 140 -2.88 2.72 -3.67
CA LEU A 140 -2.32 1.49 -4.22
C LEU A 140 -1.96 1.69 -5.70
N GLN A 141 -0.68 1.53 -6.01
CA GLN A 141 -0.17 1.47 -7.37
C GLN A 141 0.32 0.06 -7.67
N VAL A 142 0.00 -0.41 -8.88
CA VAL A 142 0.49 -1.67 -9.43
C VAL A 142 1.23 -1.33 -10.70
N VAL A 143 2.54 -1.57 -10.70
CA VAL A 143 3.43 -1.24 -11.81
C VAL A 143 4.17 -2.48 -12.26
N SER A 144 4.64 -2.49 -13.51
CA SER A 144 5.51 -3.57 -13.98
C SER A 144 6.86 -3.54 -13.27
N ARG A 145 7.58 -4.68 -13.25
CA ARG A 145 8.97 -4.72 -12.78
C ARG A 145 9.86 -3.71 -13.50
N ASP A 146 9.69 -3.53 -14.80
CA ASP A 146 10.52 -2.64 -15.62
C ASP A 146 10.26 -1.16 -15.27
N GLU A 147 9.00 -0.77 -15.13
CA GLU A 147 8.62 0.58 -14.66
C GLU A 147 9.14 0.87 -13.25
N PHE A 148 9.03 -0.10 -12.34
CA PHE A 148 9.61 0.04 -11.01
C PHE A 148 11.14 0.20 -11.06
N ARG A 149 11.82 -0.52 -11.96
CA ARG A 149 13.28 -0.43 -12.14
C ARG A 149 13.73 0.94 -12.60
N GLU A 150 12.95 1.63 -13.43
CA GLU A 150 13.26 2.98 -13.89
C GLU A 150 13.19 4.02 -12.77
N THR A 151 12.31 3.80 -11.80
CA THR A 151 12.07 4.77 -10.72
C THR A 151 12.81 4.44 -9.42
N PHE A 152 13.09 3.17 -9.13
CA PHE A 152 13.74 2.77 -7.88
C PHE A 152 15.20 3.26 -7.82
N SER A 153 15.54 4.00 -6.75
CA SER A 153 16.89 4.56 -6.59
C SER A 153 17.95 3.54 -6.17
N GLY A 154 17.53 2.33 -5.79
CA GLY A 154 18.39 1.32 -5.17
C GLY A 154 18.48 1.41 -3.65
N TYR A 155 17.82 2.38 -3.00
CA TYR A 155 17.83 2.53 -1.53
C TYR A 155 16.46 2.25 -0.92
N CYS A 156 16.45 1.50 0.19
CA CYS A 156 15.23 1.19 0.93
C CYS A 156 15.48 1.02 2.43
N LEU A 157 14.40 1.04 3.21
CA LEU A 157 14.37 0.67 4.63
C LEU A 157 13.57 -0.62 4.80
N LEU A 158 14.19 -1.60 5.45
CA LEU A 158 13.55 -2.86 5.79
C LEU A 158 13.38 -2.98 7.32
N PRO A 159 12.27 -3.57 7.80
CA PRO A 159 12.09 -3.92 9.20
C PRO A 159 13.16 -4.90 9.68
N THR A 160 13.60 -4.76 10.94
CA THR A 160 14.52 -5.70 11.60
C THR A 160 13.85 -6.30 12.86
N PRO A 161 13.67 -7.63 12.95
CA PRO A 161 13.91 -8.62 11.90
C PRO A 161 12.98 -8.40 10.70
N ASP A 162 13.31 -9.01 9.55
CA ASP A 162 12.41 -9.02 8.39
C ASP A 162 11.04 -9.56 8.85
N ARG A 163 10.00 -8.76 8.68
CA ARG A 163 8.63 -9.11 9.03
C ARG A 163 7.79 -9.11 7.77
N HIS A 164 7.03 -10.18 7.59
CA HIS A 164 5.94 -10.20 6.64
C HIS A 164 4.65 -9.87 7.37
N PRO A 165 3.67 -9.21 6.71
CA PRO A 165 2.38 -8.92 7.31
C PRO A 165 1.74 -10.21 7.84
N SER A 166 1.20 -10.17 9.05
CA SER A 166 0.56 -11.31 9.71
C SER A 166 -0.69 -11.78 8.96
N HIS A 167 -1.32 -10.86 8.24
CA HIS A 167 -2.51 -11.06 7.43
C HIS A 167 -2.25 -10.52 6.03
N ALA A 168 -1.76 -11.38 5.13
CA ALA A 168 -1.79 -11.09 3.70
C ALA A 168 -3.27 -11.16 3.23
N CYS A 169 -4.07 -10.14 3.57
CA CYS A 169 -5.36 -9.93 2.93
C CYS A 169 -5.07 -9.35 1.54
N ALA A 170 -4.56 -10.22 0.66
CA ALA A 170 -4.43 -9.87 -0.74
C ALA A 170 -5.79 -10.15 -1.39
N LEU A 171 -6.52 -9.08 -1.73
CA LEU A 171 -7.49 -9.17 -2.82
C LEU A 171 -6.65 -9.35 -4.09
N LEU A 172 -6.37 -10.60 -4.43
CA LEU A 172 -5.77 -11.01 -5.68
C LEU A 172 -6.91 -11.12 -6.69
N PHE A 173 -6.89 -10.22 -7.66
CA PHE A 173 -7.68 -10.37 -8.87
C PHE A 173 -6.77 -11.06 -9.88
N ASP A 174 -7.10 -12.30 -10.24
CA ASP A 174 -6.34 -13.05 -11.27
C ASP A 174 -6.40 -12.38 -12.64
N GLU A 175 -7.45 -11.58 -12.86
CA GLU A 175 -7.69 -10.75 -14.04
C GLU A 175 -8.32 -9.44 -13.57
N VAL A 176 -7.72 -8.30 -13.97
CA VAL A 176 -8.38 -6.99 -13.88
C VAL A 176 -8.95 -6.70 -15.25
N ASP A 177 -10.19 -7.14 -15.49
CA ASP A 177 -10.92 -6.77 -16.70
C ASP A 177 -11.24 -5.27 -16.62
N TYR A 178 -10.58 -4.47 -17.46
CA TYR A 178 -10.78 -3.01 -17.55
C TYR A 178 -12.07 -2.63 -18.32
N ASP A 179 -13.04 -3.53 -18.47
CA ASP A 179 -14.36 -3.16 -18.96
C ASP A 179 -15.24 -2.76 -17.76
N ALA A 180 -15.07 -1.51 -17.30
CA ALA A 180 -15.94 -0.91 -16.28
C ALA A 180 -17.40 -0.72 -16.78
N GLY A 181 -17.74 -1.25 -17.97
CA GLY A 181 -19.01 -1.03 -18.64
C GLY A 181 -19.08 0.36 -19.25
N THR A 182 -20.03 0.53 -20.19
CA THR A 182 -20.39 1.85 -20.70
C THR A 182 -21.08 2.62 -19.58
N LEU A 183 -20.51 3.74 -19.14
CA LEU A 183 -21.18 4.67 -18.24
C LEU A 183 -22.32 5.35 -19.01
N GLU A 184 -23.58 5.00 -18.71
CA GLU A 184 -24.71 5.78 -19.22
C GLU A 184 -24.71 7.14 -18.54
N GLU A 185 -24.52 8.21 -19.32
CA GLU A 185 -24.68 9.56 -18.81
C GLU A 185 -26.14 9.78 -18.39
N PRO A 186 -26.40 10.40 -17.23
CA PRO A 186 -27.75 10.66 -16.78
C PRO A 186 -28.46 11.54 -17.81
N THR A 187 -29.48 10.98 -18.46
CA THR A 187 -30.31 11.71 -19.41
C THR A 187 -30.95 12.87 -18.66
N ALA A 188 -30.62 14.10 -19.05
CA ALA A 188 -31.18 15.29 -18.42
C ALA A 188 -32.72 15.20 -18.48
N ALA A 189 -33.36 15.15 -17.31
CA ALA A 189 -34.81 15.15 -17.22
C ALA A 189 -35.35 16.46 -17.83
N HIS A 190 -36.17 16.32 -18.87
CA HIS A 190 -36.90 17.42 -19.51
C HIS A 190 -38.05 17.93 -18.64
#